data_AF-A0A0C2ZJB5-F1
#
_entry.id   AF-A0A0C2ZJB5-F1
#
_cell.length_a   1.000
_cell.length_b   1.000
_cell.length_c   1.000
_cell.angle_alpha   90.00
_cell.angle_beta   90.00
_cell.angle_gamma   90.00
#
_symmetry.space_group_name_H-M   'P 1'
#
loop_
_entity.id
_entity.type
_entity.pdbx_description
1 polymer ?
#
loop_
_entity_poly.entity_id
_entity_poly.type
_entity_poly.pdbx_seq_one_letter_code
_entity_poly.pdbx_strand_id
1 'polypeptide(L)'
;MNYHDYTKEELLKLVKELAQELEDKKYGLVWDKEREPEQVVVDCQDNLPILKEVKEKHIKTDDSDDNILIEGDNYHALSVLNYTHENKIDVIYIDPPYNTGNKDFIYNDKFVDKEDKYRHSKWLNFMEKRLNLAHKLLKQEGVIFVSIDDNEAFNLKLLCDKVFGEDNFIANLPRIVKKGGKSSDKISK
;
A
#
# COMPACT_ATOMS: atom_id res chain seq x y z
N MET A 1 -20.48 13.43 3.15
CA MET A 1 -21.63 12.81 3.83
C MET A 1 -22.45 13.90 4.48
N ASN A 2 -23.76 13.91 4.27
CA ASN A 2 -24.67 14.87 4.89
C ASN A 2 -25.30 14.21 6.13
N TYR A 3 -24.86 14.60 7.32
CA TYR A 3 -25.32 14.00 8.59
C TYR A 3 -26.73 14.47 8.98
N HIS A 4 -27.30 15.44 8.26
CA HIS A 4 -28.64 15.96 8.51
C HIS A 4 -29.78 15.02 8.09
N ASP A 5 -29.46 14.03 7.24
CA ASP A 5 -30.45 13.08 6.73
C ASP A 5 -30.60 11.83 7.62
N TYR A 6 -29.81 11.74 8.70
CA TYR A 6 -29.78 10.59 9.60
C TYR A 6 -30.79 10.77 10.74
N THR A 7 -31.50 9.70 11.08
CA THR A 7 -32.34 9.65 12.27
C THR A 7 -31.48 9.67 13.53
N LYS A 8 -32.09 10.04 14.67
CA LYS A 8 -31.41 10.05 15.98
C LYS A 8 -30.82 8.67 16.33
N GLU A 9 -31.49 7.59 15.95
CA GLU A 9 -31.03 6.22 16.20
C GLU A 9 -29.82 5.85 15.33
N GLU A 10 -29.81 6.24 14.06
CA GLU A 10 -28.67 6.03 13.15
C GLU A 10 -27.45 6.84 13.59
N LEU A 11 -27.64 8.09 14.03
CA LEU A 11 -26.56 8.91 14.60
C LEU A 11 -25.99 8.28 15.87
N LEU A 12 -26.85 7.77 16.76
CA LEU A 12 -26.40 7.09 17.99
C LEU A 12 -25.63 5.79 17.66
N LYS A 13 -26.05 5.05 16.64
CA LYS A 13 -25.35 3.86 16.17
C LYS A 13 -23.98 4.21 15.59
N LEU A 14 -23.92 5.23 14.74
CA LEU A 14 -22.67 5.72 14.15
C LEU A 14 -21.70 6.22 15.23
N VAL A 15 -22.19 6.99 16.21
CA VAL A 15 -21.36 7.47 17.33
C VAL A 15 -20.83 6.30 18.17
N LYS A 16 -21.65 5.27 18.41
CA LYS A 16 -21.20 4.06 19.12
C LYS A 16 -20.12 3.30 18.33
N GLU A 17 -20.30 3.13 17.02
CA GLU A 17 -19.30 2.49 16.14
C GLU A 17 -17.99 3.28 16.14
N LEU A 18 -18.05 4.61 16.04
CA LEU A 18 -16.88 5.48 16.11
C LEU A 18 -16.18 5.46 17.49
N ALA A 19 -16.95 5.41 18.58
CA ALA A 19 -16.42 5.34 19.94
C ALA A 19 -15.74 4.00 20.21
N GLN A 20 -16.36 2.89 19.79
CA GLN A 20 -15.77 1.56 19.87
C GLN A 20 -14.46 1.50 19.08
N GLU A 21 -14.45 2.04 17.86
CA GLU A 21 -13.23 2.15 17.07
C GLU A 21 -12.13 2.97 17.75
N LEU A 22 -12.48 4.04 18.46
CA LEU A 22 -11.52 4.86 19.19
C LEU A 22 -10.95 4.15 20.42
N GLU A 23 -11.75 3.34 21.12
CA GLU A 23 -11.30 2.53 22.25
C GLU A 23 -10.42 1.36 21.82
N ASP A 24 -10.73 0.73 20.67
CA ASP A 24 -9.93 -0.37 20.11
C ASP A 24 -8.61 0.14 19.51
N LYS A 25 -8.52 1.44 19.15
CA LYS A 25 -7.32 2.08 18.60
C LYS A 25 -6.33 2.45 19.71
N LYS A 26 -5.33 1.59 19.95
CA LYS A 26 -4.10 1.96 20.66
C LYS A 26 -3.33 3.08 19.92
N TYR A 27 -2.39 3.72 20.63
CA TYR A 27 -1.41 4.65 20.07
C TYR A 27 -0.86 4.11 18.73
N GLY A 28 -1.08 4.85 17.64
CA GLY A 28 -0.78 4.38 16.29
C GLY A 28 -1.29 5.32 15.20
N LEU A 29 -0.95 5.00 13.95
CA LEU A 29 -1.32 5.78 12.77
C LEU A 29 -2.84 5.67 12.53
N VAL A 30 -3.54 6.81 12.55
CA VAL A 30 -4.97 6.91 12.20
C VAL A 30 -5.10 7.82 11.00
N TRP A 31 -5.74 7.32 9.94
CA TRP A 31 -6.02 8.09 8.73
C TRP A 31 -7.47 7.88 8.31
N ASP A 32 -7.94 8.78 7.45
CA ASP A 32 -9.30 8.71 6.94
C ASP A 32 -9.51 7.40 6.17
N LYS A 33 -10.50 6.64 6.63
CA LYS A 33 -10.99 5.48 5.88
C LYS A 33 -11.37 5.93 4.48
N GLU A 34 -11.03 5.08 3.53
CA GLU A 34 -11.41 5.28 2.14
C GLU A 34 -12.93 5.47 2.04
N ARG A 35 -13.36 6.59 1.45
CA ARG A 35 -14.78 6.90 1.28
C ARG A 35 -15.44 6.05 0.19
N GLU A 36 -14.67 5.70 -0.83
CA GLU A 36 -15.09 4.90 -1.98
C GLU A 36 -13.98 3.89 -2.32
N PRO A 37 -14.24 2.58 -2.18
CA PRO A 37 -13.23 1.56 -2.45
C PRO A 37 -12.76 1.60 -3.91
N GLU A 38 -11.46 1.45 -4.13
CA GLU A 38 -10.86 1.12 -5.43
C GLU A 38 -11.69 0.05 -6.17
N GLN A 39 -12.15 0.33 -7.40
CA GLN A 39 -13.01 -0.59 -8.19
C GLN A 39 -12.38 -1.97 -8.34
N VAL A 40 -11.06 -2.01 -8.58
CA VAL A 40 -10.25 -3.23 -8.67
C VAL A 40 -10.36 -4.13 -7.42
N VAL A 41 -10.53 -3.52 -6.24
CA VAL A 41 -10.67 -4.24 -4.95
C VAL A 41 -12.07 -4.84 -4.83
N VAL A 42 -13.09 -4.08 -5.20
CA VAL A 42 -14.49 -4.52 -5.20
C VAL A 42 -14.67 -5.68 -6.18
N ASP A 43 -14.14 -5.53 -7.40
CA ASP A 43 -14.26 -6.55 -8.44
C ASP A 43 -13.65 -7.89 -8.01
N CYS A 44 -12.58 -7.88 -7.23
CA CYS A 44 -11.93 -9.08 -6.69
C CYS A 44 -12.71 -9.79 -5.58
N GLN A 45 -13.72 -9.15 -4.97
CA GLN A 45 -14.58 -9.80 -4.00
C GLN A 45 -15.59 -10.72 -4.69
N ASP A 46 -16.10 -10.30 -5.84
CA ASP A 46 -17.14 -11.02 -6.58
C ASP A 46 -16.59 -11.86 -7.74
N ASN A 47 -15.39 -11.55 -8.24
CA ASN A 47 -14.78 -12.22 -9.37
C ASN A 47 -13.40 -12.77 -9.03
N LEU A 48 -13.15 -14.04 -9.39
CA LEU A 48 -11.83 -14.64 -9.25
C LEU A 48 -10.93 -14.19 -10.41
N PRO A 49 -9.87 -13.42 -10.15
CA PRO A 49 -8.92 -13.07 -11.20
C PRO A 49 -8.19 -14.33 -11.71
N ILE A 50 -8.01 -14.42 -13.03
CA ILE A 50 -7.30 -15.53 -13.68
C ILE A 50 -6.10 -15.01 -14.45
N LEU A 51 -4.96 -15.71 -14.35
CA LEU A 51 -3.80 -15.42 -15.18
C LEU A 51 -3.96 -16.12 -16.53
N LYS A 52 -3.78 -15.35 -17.62
CA LYS A 52 -3.73 -15.87 -18.98
C LYS A 52 -2.31 -15.82 -19.48
N GLU A 53 -1.75 -16.98 -19.78
CA GLU A 53 -0.42 -17.08 -20.38
C GLU A 53 -0.40 -16.46 -21.80
N VAL A 54 0.61 -15.64 -22.08
CA VAL A 54 0.87 -15.07 -23.41
C VAL A 54 2.10 -15.72 -24.01
N LYS A 55 1.90 -16.83 -24.71
CA LYS A 55 2.97 -17.67 -25.28
C LYS A 55 3.90 -16.91 -26.22
N GLU A 56 3.40 -15.87 -26.89
CA GLU A 56 4.18 -15.03 -27.80
C GLU A 56 5.28 -14.21 -27.09
N LYS A 57 5.08 -13.90 -25.80
CA LYS A 57 6.05 -13.16 -24.97
C LYS A 57 6.96 -14.08 -24.15
N HIS A 58 6.86 -15.40 -24.35
CA HIS A 58 7.69 -16.36 -23.63
C HIS A 58 9.16 -16.24 -24.09
N ILE A 59 10.05 -15.94 -23.15
CA ILE A 59 11.49 -15.80 -23.42
C ILE A 59 12.17 -17.09 -22.96
N LYS A 60 12.52 -17.95 -23.92
CA LYS A 60 13.25 -19.18 -23.64
C LYS A 60 14.75 -18.87 -23.56
N THR A 61 15.33 -18.98 -22.37
CA THR A 61 16.78 -18.87 -22.15
C THR A 61 17.43 -20.21 -21.86
N ASP A 62 16.69 -21.12 -21.22
CA ASP A 62 17.03 -22.53 -21.01
C ASP A 62 15.75 -23.39 -21.01
N ASP A 63 15.82 -24.62 -20.50
CA ASP A 63 14.67 -25.52 -20.38
C ASP A 63 13.88 -25.33 -19.07
N SER A 64 14.14 -24.26 -18.32
CA SER A 64 13.43 -23.90 -17.09
C SER A 64 12.40 -22.79 -17.35
N ASP A 65 11.26 -22.87 -16.66
CA ASP A 65 10.21 -21.85 -16.67
C ASP A 65 10.20 -21.10 -15.33
N ASP A 66 11.38 -20.60 -14.93
CA ASP A 66 11.61 -20.14 -13.55
C ASP A 66 11.10 -18.71 -13.28
N ASN A 67 10.90 -17.89 -14.33
CA ASN A 67 10.58 -16.47 -14.19
C ASN A 67 9.21 -16.13 -14.77
N ILE A 68 8.40 -15.40 -13.98
CA ILE A 68 7.04 -14.99 -14.35
C ILE A 68 6.97 -13.46 -14.42
N LEU A 69 6.44 -12.93 -15.53
CA LEU A 69 6.07 -11.53 -15.67
C LEU A 69 4.54 -11.43 -15.77
N ILE A 70 3.93 -10.66 -14.88
CA ILE A 70 2.47 -10.44 -14.84
C ILE A 70 2.19 -8.99 -15.25
N GLU A 71 1.33 -8.82 -16.26
CA GLU A 71 0.86 -7.51 -16.74
C GLU A 71 -0.56 -7.25 -16.21
N GLY A 72 -0.75 -6.19 -15.42
CA GLY A 72 -2.04 -5.84 -14.81
C GLY A 72 -1.88 -4.94 -13.57
N ASP A 73 -3.00 -4.67 -12.89
CA ASP A 73 -2.94 -4.01 -11.58
C ASP A 73 -2.27 -4.95 -10.56
N ASN A 74 -1.36 -4.40 -9.76
CA ASN A 74 -0.61 -5.17 -8.78
C ASN A 74 -1.51 -5.76 -7.67
N TYR A 75 -2.62 -5.12 -7.32
CA TYR A 75 -3.59 -5.69 -6.37
C TYR A 75 -4.21 -6.99 -6.91
N HIS A 76 -4.60 -7.02 -8.18
CA HIS A 76 -5.09 -8.22 -8.86
C HIS A 76 -4.00 -9.31 -8.92
N ALA A 77 -2.80 -8.95 -9.36
CA ALA A 77 -1.69 -9.90 -9.46
C ALA A 77 -1.36 -10.54 -8.10
N LEU A 78 -1.23 -9.73 -7.04
CA LEU A 78 -0.97 -10.21 -5.68
C LEU A 78 -2.14 -11.05 -5.14
N SER A 79 -3.38 -10.71 -5.49
CA SER A 79 -4.55 -11.49 -5.09
C SER A 79 -4.53 -12.89 -5.71
N VAL A 80 -4.20 -13.02 -7.00
CA VAL A 80 -4.04 -14.34 -7.65
C VAL A 80 -2.86 -15.12 -7.06
N LEU A 81 -1.73 -14.44 -6.88
CA LEU A 81 -0.54 -15.07 -6.31
C LEU A 81 -0.80 -15.60 -4.90
N ASN A 82 -1.65 -14.97 -4.11
CA ASN A 82 -2.00 -15.47 -2.79
C ASN A 82 -2.69 -16.84 -2.82
N TYR A 83 -3.42 -17.19 -3.89
CA TYR A 83 -4.00 -18.53 -4.00
C TYR A 83 -2.98 -19.63 -4.31
N THR A 84 -1.83 -19.27 -4.87
CA THR A 84 -0.85 -20.22 -5.43
C THR A 84 0.49 -20.23 -4.70
N HIS A 85 0.87 -19.10 -4.11
CA HIS A 85 2.19 -18.79 -3.56
C HIS A 85 2.16 -18.23 -2.13
N GLU A 86 1.08 -18.45 -1.39
CA GLU A 86 1.01 -18.11 0.04
C GLU A 86 2.17 -18.75 0.82
N ASN A 87 2.88 -17.96 1.63
CA ASN A 87 4.07 -18.35 2.37
C ASN A 87 5.19 -18.98 1.51
N LYS A 88 5.33 -18.60 0.23
CA LYS A 88 6.36 -19.15 -0.67
C LYS A 88 7.42 -18.14 -1.10
N ILE A 89 7.26 -16.86 -0.81
CA ILE A 89 8.19 -15.82 -1.25
C ILE A 89 9.22 -15.52 -0.17
N ASP A 90 10.50 -15.64 -0.53
CA ASP A 90 11.63 -15.34 0.37
C ASP A 90 11.89 -13.83 0.48
N VAL A 91 11.82 -13.12 -0.65
CA VAL A 91 12.18 -11.71 -0.72
C VAL A 91 11.19 -10.94 -1.59
N ILE A 92 10.72 -9.81 -1.09
CA ILE A 92 9.93 -8.83 -1.86
C ILE A 92 10.72 -7.53 -1.92
N TYR A 93 10.80 -6.93 -3.11
CA TYR A 93 11.32 -5.57 -3.29
C TYR A 93 10.28 -4.75 -4.05
N ILE A 94 9.94 -3.56 -3.53
CA ILE A 94 9.02 -2.63 -4.18
C ILE A 94 9.56 -1.19 -4.17
N ASP A 95 9.20 -0.45 -5.22
CA ASP A 95 9.49 0.98 -5.38
C ASP A 95 8.16 1.72 -5.62
N PRO A 96 7.31 1.87 -4.58
CA PRO A 96 6.00 2.51 -4.71
C PRO A 96 6.13 3.99 -5.10
N PRO A 97 5.05 4.64 -5.57
CA PRO A 97 5.07 6.08 -5.83
C PRO A 97 5.38 6.85 -4.53
N TYR A 98 6.31 7.81 -4.58
CA TYR A 98 6.76 8.55 -3.39
C TYR A 98 5.80 9.68 -2.97
N ASN A 99 4.69 9.82 -3.68
CA ASN A 99 3.66 10.81 -3.41
C ASN A 99 4.20 12.25 -3.41
N THR A 100 5.12 12.57 -4.31
CA THR A 100 5.82 13.87 -4.32
C THR A 100 4.91 15.05 -4.69
N GLY A 101 3.70 14.75 -5.17
CA GLY A 101 2.71 15.72 -5.66
C GLY A 101 2.92 16.09 -7.13
N ASN A 102 3.83 15.45 -7.84
CA ASN A 102 4.15 15.72 -9.24
C ASN A 102 3.33 14.87 -10.20
N LYS A 103 1.99 14.86 -10.12
CA LYS A 103 1.11 14.01 -10.98
C LYS A 103 1.65 12.58 -11.20
N ASP A 104 2.37 12.07 -10.22
CA ASP A 104 3.15 10.84 -10.24
C ASP A 104 2.38 9.68 -9.58
N PHE A 105 1.37 10.04 -8.77
CA PHE A 105 0.48 9.10 -8.14
C PHE A 105 -0.96 9.26 -8.64
N ILE A 106 -1.54 8.17 -9.15
CA ILE A 106 -2.93 8.06 -9.58
C ILE A 106 -3.65 7.15 -8.59
N TYR A 107 -4.77 7.62 -8.05
CA TYR A 107 -5.61 6.89 -7.11
C TYR A 107 -7.09 7.08 -7.45
N ASN A 108 -7.86 6.00 -7.52
CA ASN A 108 -9.26 6.01 -7.99
C ASN A 108 -9.41 6.83 -9.29
N ASP A 109 -8.56 6.52 -10.29
CA ASP A 109 -8.50 7.17 -11.60
C ASP A 109 -8.24 8.68 -11.60
N LYS A 110 -7.79 9.23 -10.46
CA LYS A 110 -7.52 10.67 -10.29
C LYS A 110 -6.09 10.89 -9.84
N PHE A 111 -5.44 11.88 -10.43
CA PHE A 111 -4.14 12.35 -9.95
C PHE A 111 -4.29 12.90 -8.53
N VAL A 112 -3.40 12.46 -7.65
CA VAL A 112 -3.30 13.03 -6.30
C VAL A 112 -2.41 14.27 -6.38
N ASP A 113 -3.02 15.43 -6.17
CA ASP A 113 -2.34 16.71 -6.19
C ASP A 113 -1.70 17.01 -4.82
N LYS A 114 -0.69 17.88 -4.81
CA LYS A 114 -0.01 18.34 -3.61
C LYS A 114 -0.95 19.06 -2.62
N GLU A 115 -1.96 19.78 -3.15
CA GLU A 115 -2.96 20.50 -2.34
C GLU A 115 -4.11 19.60 -1.86
N ASP A 116 -4.08 18.30 -2.18
CA ASP A 116 -5.08 17.36 -1.69
C ASP A 116 -4.87 17.08 -0.20
N LYS A 117 -5.81 17.57 0.62
CA LYS A 117 -5.81 17.38 2.08
C LYS A 117 -5.76 15.91 2.49
N TYR A 118 -6.22 15.00 1.64
CA TYR A 118 -6.28 13.56 1.91
C TYR A 118 -5.18 12.78 1.17
N ARG A 119 -4.17 13.46 0.61
CA ARG A 119 -3.04 12.86 -0.12
C ARG A 119 -2.41 11.67 0.61
N HIS A 120 -2.07 11.86 1.88
CA HIS A 120 -1.44 10.82 2.71
C HIS A 120 -2.40 9.67 3.01
N SER A 121 -3.64 9.98 3.39
CA SER A 121 -4.67 8.95 3.65
C SER A 121 -4.93 8.09 2.42
N LYS A 122 -5.00 8.69 1.22
CA LYS A 122 -5.15 7.96 -0.05
C LYS A 122 -3.96 7.05 -0.33
N TRP A 123 -2.74 7.55 -0.14
CA TRP A 123 -1.53 6.76 -0.32
C TRP A 123 -1.45 5.59 0.68
N LEU A 124 -1.80 5.83 1.95
CA LEU A 124 -1.87 4.81 2.98
C LEU A 124 -2.92 3.74 2.65
N ASN A 125 -4.12 4.13 2.22
CA ASN A 125 -5.17 3.20 1.79
C ASN A 125 -4.71 2.34 0.58
N PHE A 126 -4.05 2.96 -0.39
CA PHE A 126 -3.46 2.26 -1.54
C PHE A 126 -2.42 1.22 -1.12
N MET A 127 -1.48 1.63 -0.26
CA MET A 127 -0.36 0.80 0.17
C MET A 127 -0.79 -0.31 1.14
N GLU A 128 -1.67 -0.01 2.10
CA GLU A 128 -2.13 -0.97 3.12
C GLU A 128 -2.68 -2.23 2.47
N LYS A 129 -3.55 -2.08 1.47
CA LYS A 129 -4.15 -3.20 0.75
C LYS A 129 -3.11 -4.11 0.11
N ARG A 130 -2.08 -3.52 -0.52
CA ARG A 130 -1.02 -4.24 -1.24
C ARG A 130 -0.02 -4.88 -0.28
N LEU A 131 0.35 -4.19 0.80
CA LEU A 131 1.22 -4.74 1.85
C LEU A 131 0.57 -5.90 2.58
N ASN A 132 -0.75 -5.84 2.85
CA ASN A 132 -1.49 -6.95 3.43
C ASN A 132 -1.47 -8.21 2.54
N LEU A 133 -1.60 -8.03 1.21
CA LEU A 133 -1.48 -9.14 0.27
C LEU A 133 -0.04 -9.64 0.17
N ALA A 134 0.96 -8.74 0.18
CA ALA A 134 2.37 -9.11 0.15
C ALA A 134 2.79 -9.90 1.41
N HIS A 135 2.27 -9.53 2.58
CA HIS A 135 2.55 -10.21 3.85
C HIS A 135 2.14 -11.69 3.80
N LYS A 136 0.99 -12.01 3.20
CA LYS A 136 0.53 -13.40 3.04
C LYS A 136 1.39 -14.24 2.10
N LEU A 137 2.05 -13.60 1.13
CA LEU A 137 2.95 -14.28 0.20
C LEU A 137 4.31 -14.60 0.83
N LEU A 138 4.75 -13.77 1.79
CA LEU A 138 6.05 -13.93 2.43
C LEU A 138 6.10 -15.19 3.30
N LYS A 139 7.21 -15.91 3.22
CA LYS A 139 7.57 -16.93 4.21
C LYS A 139 7.73 -16.29 5.59
N GLN A 140 7.67 -17.11 6.63
CA GLN A 140 7.93 -16.69 8.00
C GLN A 140 9.31 -16.03 8.19
N GLU A 141 10.33 -16.49 7.47
CA GLU A 141 11.69 -15.92 7.48
C GLU A 141 11.93 -14.95 6.30
N GLY A 142 10.88 -14.65 5.53
CA GLY A 142 10.96 -13.79 4.35
C GLY A 142 11.13 -12.32 4.73
N VAL A 143 11.70 -11.54 3.82
CA VAL A 143 11.97 -10.12 4.04
C VAL A 143 11.38 -9.25 2.92
N ILE A 144 10.91 -8.07 3.29
CA ILE A 144 10.44 -7.05 2.34
C ILE A 144 11.30 -5.80 2.41
N PHE A 145 11.70 -5.31 1.24
CA PHE A 145 12.39 -4.05 1.05
C PHE A 145 11.46 -3.08 0.32
N VAL A 146 11.33 -1.88 0.86
CA VAL A 146 10.50 -0.81 0.27
C VAL A 146 11.38 0.41 0.09
N SER A 147 11.55 0.84 -1.16
CA SER A 147 12.17 2.13 -1.46
C SER A 147 11.17 3.26 -1.23
N ILE A 148 11.61 4.33 -0.58
CA ILE A 148 10.77 5.49 -0.27
C ILE A 148 11.64 6.74 -0.10
N ASP A 149 11.02 7.92 -0.22
CA ASP A 149 11.63 9.20 0.16
C ASP A 149 11.04 9.76 1.46
N ASP A 150 11.47 10.97 1.82
CA ASP A 150 11.08 11.63 3.07
C ASP A 150 9.58 12.00 3.15
N ASN A 151 8.83 12.00 2.03
CA ASN A 151 7.43 12.42 2.03
C ASN A 151 6.51 11.42 2.74
N GLU A 152 6.83 10.12 2.63
CA GLU A 152 6.00 9.03 3.18
C GLU A 152 6.79 8.07 4.08
N ALA A 153 8.09 8.26 4.28
CA ALA A 153 8.93 7.34 5.07
C ALA A 153 8.33 7.01 6.45
N PHE A 154 7.86 8.01 7.20
CA PHE A 154 7.28 7.80 8.54
C PHE A 154 5.90 7.14 8.48
N ASN A 155 5.07 7.53 7.51
CA ASN A 155 3.74 6.95 7.29
C ASN A 155 3.87 5.47 6.89
N LEU A 156 4.80 5.17 5.99
CA LEU A 156 5.14 3.81 5.59
C LEU A 156 5.67 2.99 6.77
N LYS A 157 6.58 3.54 7.59
CA LYS A 157 7.11 2.83 8.76
C LYS A 157 5.99 2.40 9.69
N LEU A 158 5.10 3.33 10.06
CA LEU A 158 3.96 3.04 10.93
C LEU A 158 2.97 2.07 10.29
N LEU A 159 2.75 2.16 8.97
CA LEU A 159 1.94 1.20 8.23
C LEU A 159 2.57 -0.20 8.23
N CYS A 160 3.88 -0.30 8.03
CA CYS A 160 4.61 -1.57 8.11
C CYS A 160 4.56 -2.15 9.53
N ASP A 161 4.67 -1.34 10.57
CA ASP A 161 4.55 -1.80 11.96
C ASP A 161 3.16 -2.39 12.23
N LYS A 162 2.12 -1.79 11.64
CA LYS A 162 0.75 -2.32 11.71
C LYS A 162 0.59 -3.65 10.96
N VAL A 163 1.18 -3.76 9.77
CA VAL A 163 0.98 -4.93 8.87
C VAL A 163 1.87 -6.12 9.27
N PHE A 164 3.15 -5.87 9.54
CA PHE A 164 4.18 -6.89 9.78
C PHE A 164 4.53 -7.04 11.27
N GLY A 165 4.10 -6.11 12.13
CA GLY A 165 4.49 -6.07 13.55
C GLY A 165 5.76 -5.27 13.78
N GLU A 166 5.76 -4.43 14.82
CA GLU A 166 6.88 -3.54 15.16
C GLU A 166 8.17 -4.30 15.48
N ASP A 167 8.07 -5.45 16.17
CA ASP A 167 9.21 -6.28 16.56
C ASP A 167 9.94 -6.92 15.35
N ASN A 168 9.27 -6.99 14.19
CA ASN A 168 9.83 -7.55 12.96
C ASN A 168 10.57 -6.51 12.12
N PHE A 169 10.66 -5.25 12.58
CA PHE A 169 11.43 -4.23 11.88
C PHE A 169 12.94 -4.51 11.96
N ILE A 170 13.59 -4.61 10.80
CA ILE A 170 15.02 -4.93 10.72
C ILE A 170 15.88 -3.67 10.67
N ALA A 171 15.74 -2.83 9.64
CA ALA A 171 16.62 -1.67 9.43
C ALA A 171 16.06 -0.67 8.41
N ASN A 172 16.54 0.57 8.50
CA ASN A 172 16.45 1.58 7.44
C ASN A 172 17.80 1.73 6.75
N LEU A 173 17.80 1.66 5.41
CA LEU A 173 19.01 1.73 4.59
C LEU A 173 19.04 3.06 3.82
N PRO A 174 19.79 4.08 4.29
CA PRO A 174 19.87 5.35 3.59
C PRO A 174 20.63 5.19 2.27
N ARG A 175 19.99 5.62 1.17
CA ARG A 175 20.61 5.65 -0.17
C ARG A 175 20.92 7.09 -0.57
N ILE A 176 22.20 7.40 -0.75
CA ILE A 176 22.63 8.70 -1.27
C ILE A 176 22.31 8.77 -2.78
N VAL A 177 21.26 9.51 -3.15
CA VAL A 177 20.85 9.66 -4.56
C VAL A 177 21.70 10.68 -5.33
N LYS A 178 22.22 11.71 -4.65
CA LYS A 178 23.10 12.73 -5.22
C LYS A 178 24.16 13.13 -4.20
N LYS A 179 25.43 13.15 -4.61
CA LYS A 179 26.52 13.73 -3.80
C LYS A 179 26.40 15.26 -3.85
N GLY A 180 25.67 15.86 -2.89
CA GLY A 180 25.68 17.29 -2.54
C GLY A 180 25.57 18.31 -3.69
N GLY A 181 24.41 18.95 -3.82
CA GLY A 181 24.21 20.14 -4.66
C GLY A 181 23.51 21.25 -3.89
N LYS A 182 24.31 22.20 -3.39
CA LYS A 182 23.99 23.36 -2.52
C LYS A 182 23.48 23.01 -1.12
N SER A 183 24.35 23.27 -0.14
CA SER A 183 23.93 23.65 1.21
C SER A 183 22.83 24.71 1.06
N SER A 184 21.60 24.39 1.41
CA SER A 184 20.65 25.44 1.73
C SER A 184 21.13 25.98 3.07
N ASP A 185 21.57 27.24 3.11
CA ASP A 185 21.82 28.01 4.35
C ASP A 185 20.54 28.22 5.20
N LYS A 186 19.57 27.34 5.07
CA LYS A 186 18.32 27.28 5.82
C LYS A 186 18.35 26.04 6.70
N ILE A 187 19.18 26.09 7.73
CA ILE A 187 18.76 25.48 8.99
C ILE A 187 17.68 26.43 9.51
N SER A 188 16.43 25.99 9.57
CA SER A 188 15.39 26.76 10.24
C SER A 188 15.79 26.89 11.71
N LYS A 189 15.79 28.13 12.21
CA LYS A 189 15.93 28.43 13.65
C LYS A 189 14.83 27.74 14.45
#